data_AF-A0A165RI89-F1
#
_entry.id   AF-A0A165RI89-F1
#
_cell.length_a   1.000
_cell.length_b   1.000
_cell.length_c   1.000
_cell.angle_alpha   90.00
_cell.angle_beta   90.00
_cell.angle_gamma   90.00
#
_symmetry.space_group_name_H-M   'P 1'
#
loop_
_entity.id
_entity.type
_entity.pdbx_description
1 polymer ?
#
loop_
_entity_poly.entity_id
_entity_poly.type
_entity_poly.pdbx_seq_one_letter_code
_entity_poly.pdbx_strand_id
1 'polypeptide(L)'
;MSQTHTHGPGTHPGHTHGPPPPPPPQMAMRPPDPLMQAVIEASFRPVNFALGPPENGSVLCGLHKLEKCEGCDVDYTGLNRLSRTLHSNSNLRCPPPPNMVNKQLSQAVVNTKEEGNALFKGGLYDKAIQRYTMAANIASQRPPWEHQILLREELATVLSNRAAAFLEIGDYISSLVDAEVVIQLRRNWSKGYFRKAKALLKMDRPKEAREAIQVGLAFDPDNKELQEILARIDHFLARREQGHQSNEMASPDPQSPIPPAS
;
A
#
# COMPACT_ATOMS: atom_id res chain seq x y z
N MET A 1 29.90 88.84 0.74
CA MET A 1 28.80 89.44 -0.04
C MET A 1 28.07 88.29 -0.71
N SER A 2 26.83 87.92 -0.43
CA SER A 2 25.79 88.42 0.46
C SER A 2 24.82 87.24 0.64
N GLN A 3 24.25 87.11 1.84
CA GLN A 3 23.18 86.17 2.12
C GLN A 3 21.90 86.56 1.35
N THR A 4 21.05 85.59 1.00
CA THR A 4 19.64 85.47 1.42
C THR A 4 18.90 84.47 0.51
N HIS A 5 18.46 83.35 1.08
CA HIS A 5 17.23 82.70 0.60
C HIS A 5 16.45 82.18 1.81
N THR A 6 15.19 82.59 1.80
CA THR A 6 14.17 82.54 2.83
C THR A 6 13.66 81.10 3.06
N HIS A 7 13.64 80.64 4.31
CA HIS A 7 12.87 79.46 4.71
C HIS A 7 11.40 79.84 4.89
N GLY A 8 10.51 79.28 4.07
CA GLY A 8 9.08 79.22 4.37
C GLY A 8 8.77 78.00 5.26
N PRO A 9 7.86 78.10 6.24
CA PRO A 9 7.54 76.98 7.12
C PRO A 9 6.66 75.97 6.37
N GLY A 10 7.24 74.83 6.03
CA GLY A 10 6.50 73.66 5.56
C GLY A 10 5.71 73.07 6.73
N THR A 11 4.38 73.16 6.65
CA THR A 11 3.44 72.49 7.52
C THR A 11 3.58 70.98 7.36
N HIS A 12 4.12 70.29 8.38
CA HIS A 12 4.05 68.84 8.46
C HIS A 12 2.58 68.42 8.69
N PRO A 13 1.97 67.57 7.84
CA PRO A 13 0.70 66.97 8.19
C PRO A 13 0.95 65.93 9.29
N GLY A 14 0.48 66.24 10.50
CA GLY A 14 0.43 65.30 11.60
C GLY A 14 -0.44 64.10 11.22
N HIS A 15 0.17 62.93 11.07
CA HIS A 15 -0.56 61.68 10.95
C HIS A 15 -1.21 61.37 12.30
N THR A 16 -2.52 61.53 12.37
CA THR A 16 -3.35 61.04 13.46
C THR A 16 -3.33 59.51 13.41
N HIS A 17 -2.64 58.88 14.36
CA HIS A 17 -2.75 57.44 14.56
C HIS A 17 -4.17 57.14 15.08
N GLY A 18 -5.01 56.57 14.21
CA GLY A 18 -6.27 55.97 14.62
C GLY A 18 -6.02 54.85 15.65
N PRO A 19 -7.01 54.54 16.51
CA PRO A 19 -6.87 53.48 17.50
C PRO A 19 -6.53 52.14 16.83
N PRO A 20 -5.70 51.30 17.48
CA PRO A 20 -5.32 50.00 16.92
C PRO A 20 -6.57 49.15 16.65
N PRO A 21 -6.57 48.34 15.57
CA PRO A 21 -7.68 47.44 15.29
C PRO A 21 -7.89 46.48 16.47
N PRO A 22 -9.14 46.09 16.77
CA PRO A 22 -9.42 45.14 17.83
C PRO A 22 -8.67 43.82 17.56
N PRO A 23 -8.19 43.13 18.60
CA PRO A 23 -7.55 41.83 18.44
C PRO A 23 -8.51 40.88 17.70
N PRO A 24 -8.00 40.00 16.82
CA PRO A 24 -8.84 39.01 16.17
C PRO A 24 -9.58 38.21 17.25
N PRO A 25 -10.88 37.91 17.06
CA PRO A 25 -11.62 37.14 18.03
C PRO A 25 -10.86 35.85 18.30
N GLN A 26 -10.49 35.62 19.58
CA GLN A 26 -9.98 34.31 19.99
C GLN A 26 -10.97 33.28 19.46
N MET A 27 -10.52 32.37 18.61
CA MET A 27 -11.29 31.20 18.21
C MET A 27 -11.47 30.36 19.48
N ALA A 28 -12.45 30.72 20.29
CA ALA A 28 -12.89 29.90 21.40
C ALA A 28 -13.32 28.58 20.77
N MET A 29 -12.59 27.51 21.09
CA MET A 29 -13.03 26.17 20.72
C MET A 29 -14.45 26.03 21.23
N ARG A 30 -15.42 25.87 20.31
CA ARG A 30 -16.80 25.60 20.70
C ARG A 30 -16.78 24.35 21.59
N PRO A 31 -17.48 24.36 22.73
CA PRO A 31 -17.63 23.14 23.49
C PRO A 31 -18.25 22.07 22.56
N PRO A 32 -17.79 20.81 22.65
CA PRO A 32 -18.38 19.73 21.88
C PRO A 32 -19.87 19.63 22.18
N ASP A 33 -20.65 19.24 21.17
CA ASP A 33 -22.09 19.02 21.31
C ASP A 33 -22.33 18.05 22.50
N PRO A 34 -23.20 18.40 23.47
CA PRO A 34 -23.48 17.55 24.63
C PRO A 34 -23.88 16.11 24.28
N LEU A 35 -24.59 15.92 23.17
CA LEU A 35 -24.98 14.59 22.69
C LEU A 35 -23.76 13.80 22.18
N MET A 36 -22.85 14.48 21.47
CA MET A 36 -21.60 13.88 21.01
C MET A 36 -20.67 13.55 22.19
N GLN A 37 -20.60 14.44 23.18
CA GLN A 37 -19.86 14.22 24.42
C GLN A 37 -20.38 12.99 25.18
N ALA A 38 -21.71 12.86 25.33
CA ALA A 38 -22.32 11.70 25.98
C ALA A 38 -22.01 10.38 25.25
N VAL A 39 -21.96 10.37 23.92
CA VAL A 39 -21.58 9.19 23.12
C VAL A 39 -20.11 8.81 23.31
N ILE A 40 -19.23 9.81 23.36
CA ILE A 40 -17.79 9.60 23.62
C ILE A 40 -17.59 9.00 25.01
N GLU A 41 -18.24 9.56 26.02
CA GLU A 41 -18.13 9.11 27.42
C GLU A 41 -18.74 7.73 27.63
N ALA A 42 -19.88 7.44 27.01
CA ALA A 42 -20.53 6.12 27.09
C ALA A 42 -19.63 4.98 26.55
N SER A 43 -18.74 5.31 25.61
CA SER A 43 -17.83 4.35 24.96
C SER A 43 -16.40 4.42 25.49
N PHE A 44 -16.11 5.35 26.41
CA PHE A 44 -14.75 5.55 26.91
C PHE A 44 -14.32 4.38 27.78
N ARG A 45 -13.20 3.76 27.42
CA ARG A 45 -12.54 2.75 28.24
C ARG A 45 -11.14 3.26 28.59
N PRO A 46 -10.81 3.43 29.89
CA PRO A 46 -9.46 3.81 30.27
C PRO A 46 -8.50 2.68 29.91
N VAL A 47 -7.47 3.01 29.12
CA VAL A 47 -6.44 2.06 28.72
C VAL A 47 -5.16 2.36 29.49
N ASN A 48 -4.69 1.40 30.28
CA ASN A 48 -3.43 1.52 31.00
C ASN A 48 -2.25 1.32 30.04
N PHE A 49 -1.41 2.33 29.91
CA PHE A 49 -0.19 2.29 29.12
C PHE A 49 1.04 2.63 29.97
N ALA A 50 2.21 2.29 29.44
CA ALA A 50 3.50 2.66 29.97
C ALA A 50 4.33 3.30 28.85
N LEU A 51 5.23 4.20 29.22
CA LEU A 51 6.17 4.80 28.28
C LEU A 51 7.44 3.96 28.23
N GLY A 52 7.87 3.64 27.02
CA GLY A 52 9.06 2.85 26.71
C GLY A 52 10.19 3.71 26.15
N PRO A 53 11.42 3.16 26.10
CA PRO A 53 12.60 3.86 25.59
C PRO A 53 12.55 4.07 24.06
N PRO A 54 13.41 4.96 23.51
CA PRO A 54 14.26 5.93 24.23
C PRO A 54 13.43 7.13 24.73
N GLU A 55 13.76 7.66 25.92
CA GLU A 55 13.19 8.90 26.49
C GLU A 55 11.64 9.00 26.45
N ASN A 56 10.94 7.91 26.81
CA ASN A 56 9.47 7.86 26.73
C ASN A 56 8.88 8.00 25.32
N GLY A 57 9.68 7.73 24.28
CA GLY A 57 9.29 7.87 22.87
C GLY A 57 8.39 6.76 22.32
N SER A 58 8.15 5.68 23.08
CA SER A 58 7.23 4.61 22.71
C SER A 58 6.16 4.38 23.78
N VAL A 59 5.01 3.87 23.36
CA VAL A 59 3.89 3.47 24.20
C VAL A 59 3.82 1.95 24.21
N LEU A 60 3.73 1.38 25.41
CA LEU A 60 3.65 -0.04 25.67
C LEU A 60 2.42 -0.31 26.52
N CYS A 61 1.86 -1.52 26.45
CA CYS A 61 0.78 -1.89 27.35
C CYS A 61 1.25 -1.86 28.82
N GLY A 62 0.37 -1.41 29.72
CA GLY A 62 0.73 -1.18 31.11
C GLY A 62 1.24 -2.44 31.83
N LEU A 63 0.58 -3.58 31.60
CA LEU A 63 0.84 -4.85 32.28
C LEU A 63 2.02 -5.63 31.68
N HIS A 64 2.01 -5.87 30.37
CA HIS A 64 2.97 -6.76 29.71
C HIS A 64 4.16 -6.03 29.06
N LYS A 65 4.14 -4.68 29.03
CA LYS A 65 5.17 -3.84 28.40
C LYS A 65 5.42 -4.20 26.93
N LEU A 66 4.37 -4.61 26.21
CA LEU A 66 4.42 -4.94 24.79
C LEU A 66 3.82 -3.80 23.95
N GLU A 67 4.39 -3.57 22.76
CA GLU A 67 3.85 -2.63 21.76
C GLU A 67 2.51 -3.11 21.20
N LYS A 68 2.38 -4.42 20.96
CA LYS A 68 1.14 -5.11 20.60
C LYS A 68 0.85 -6.20 21.62
N CYS A 69 -0.33 -6.15 22.24
CA CYS A 69 -0.68 -7.05 23.33
C CYS A 69 -2.10 -7.59 23.17
N GLU A 70 -2.21 -8.87 22.83
CA GLU A 70 -3.50 -9.56 22.68
C GLU A 70 -4.23 -9.69 24.02
N GLY A 71 -3.50 -9.94 25.12
CA GLY A 71 -4.11 -10.06 26.45
C GLY A 71 -4.72 -8.77 27.01
N CYS A 72 -4.28 -7.61 26.51
CA CYS A 72 -4.83 -6.31 26.88
C CYS A 72 -5.71 -5.69 25.78
N ASP A 73 -5.83 -6.36 24.62
CA ASP A 73 -6.49 -5.85 23.42
C ASP A 73 -6.01 -4.43 23.02
N VAL A 74 -4.68 -4.26 22.95
CA VAL A 74 -4.06 -2.97 22.56
C VAL A 74 -3.00 -3.16 21.47
N ASP A 75 -2.97 -2.22 20.53
CA ASP A 75 -1.97 -2.15 19.46
C ASP A 75 -1.45 -0.71 19.31
N TYR A 76 -0.25 -0.46 19.84
CA TYR A 76 0.42 0.83 19.75
C TYR A 76 1.37 0.94 18.55
N THR A 77 1.43 -0.06 17.66
CA THR A 77 2.38 -0.12 16.54
C THR A 77 2.29 1.13 15.66
N GLY A 78 1.06 1.57 15.33
CA GLY A 78 0.82 2.77 14.53
C GLY A 78 1.26 4.05 15.24
N LEU A 79 0.92 4.18 16.54
CA LEU A 79 1.27 5.35 17.35
C LEU A 79 2.78 5.48 17.53
N ASN A 80 3.45 4.37 17.85
CA ASN A 80 4.89 4.34 18.02
C ASN A 80 5.64 4.59 16.72
N ARG A 81 5.12 4.08 15.59
CA ARG A 81 5.66 4.42 14.26
C ARG A 81 5.57 5.91 14.01
N LEU A 82 4.41 6.53 14.26
CA LEU A 82 4.24 7.97 14.11
C LEU A 82 5.17 8.77 15.02
N SER A 83 5.25 8.39 16.31
CA SER A 83 6.16 8.99 17.29
C SER A 83 7.61 8.97 16.81
N ARG A 84 8.10 7.80 16.37
CA ARG A 84 9.45 7.65 15.78
C ARG A 84 9.65 8.55 14.56
N THR A 85 8.66 8.61 13.66
CA THR A 85 8.72 9.47 12.46
C THR A 85 8.77 10.96 12.80
N LEU A 86 8.00 11.42 13.79
CA LEU A 86 8.03 12.82 14.21
C LEU A 86 9.32 13.15 14.96
N HIS A 87 9.80 12.24 15.82
CA HIS A 87 11.05 12.43 16.55
C HIS A 87 12.27 12.50 15.61
N SER A 88 12.33 11.63 14.60
CA SER A 88 13.40 11.68 13.58
C SER A 88 13.37 12.94 12.72
N ASN A 89 12.26 13.68 12.74
CA ASN A 89 12.05 14.90 11.98
C ASN A 89 11.66 16.05 12.92
N SER A 90 12.50 16.37 13.90
CA SER A 90 12.21 17.38 14.96
C SER A 90 11.80 18.77 14.45
N ASN A 91 12.13 19.10 13.20
CA ASN A 91 11.74 20.35 12.55
C ASN A 91 10.29 20.33 12.01
N LEU A 92 9.67 19.16 11.87
CA LEU A 92 8.27 18.99 11.49
C LEU A 92 7.37 19.16 12.71
N ARG A 93 6.99 20.42 13.03
CA ARG A 93 6.00 20.68 14.09
C ARG A 93 4.58 20.26 13.72
N CYS A 94 4.29 20.21 12.43
CA CYS A 94 3.02 19.76 11.86
C CYS A 94 3.33 19.02 10.55
N PRO A 95 2.64 17.91 10.23
CA PRO A 95 2.80 17.26 8.95
C PRO A 95 2.56 18.25 7.80
N PRO A 96 3.43 18.31 6.79
CA PRO A 96 3.25 19.21 5.67
C PRO A 96 2.02 18.79 4.84
N PRO A 97 1.47 19.69 4.02
CA PRO A 97 0.33 19.37 3.17
C PRO A 97 0.65 18.20 2.20
N PRO A 98 -0.34 17.33 1.86
CA PRO A 98 -0.09 16.11 1.08
C PRO A 98 0.45 16.30 -0.35
N ASN A 99 0.37 17.52 -0.87
CA ASN A 99 0.90 17.88 -2.20
C ASN A 99 2.43 18.06 -2.20
N MET A 100 3.07 18.17 -1.03
CA MET A 100 4.52 18.27 -0.90
C MET A 100 5.17 16.88 -0.96
N VAL A 101 5.35 16.37 -2.18
CA VAL A 101 5.93 15.04 -2.43
C VAL A 101 7.46 15.10 -2.43
N ASN A 102 8.12 14.17 -1.74
CA ASN A 102 9.55 13.99 -1.84
C ASN A 102 9.95 13.38 -3.20
N LYS A 103 10.30 14.25 -4.15
CA LYS A 103 10.75 13.86 -5.50
C LYS A 103 11.99 12.97 -5.49
N GLN A 104 12.91 13.16 -4.54
CA GLN A 104 14.14 12.36 -4.47
C GLN A 104 13.82 10.91 -4.11
N LEU A 105 12.85 10.70 -3.21
CA LEU A 105 12.40 9.36 -2.83
C LEU A 105 11.75 8.64 -4.03
N SER A 106 10.86 9.30 -4.77
CA SER A 106 10.29 8.73 -6.00
C SER A 106 11.36 8.42 -7.04
N GLN A 107 12.35 9.29 -7.24
CA GLN A 107 13.45 9.01 -8.15
C GLN A 107 14.28 7.81 -7.68
N ALA A 108 14.53 7.67 -6.38
CA ALA A 108 15.24 6.52 -5.83
C ALA A 108 14.48 5.20 -6.08
N VAL A 109 13.16 5.17 -5.85
CA VAL A 109 12.32 4.00 -6.16
C VAL A 109 12.40 3.65 -7.64
N VAL A 110 12.26 4.65 -8.52
CA VAL A 110 12.33 4.46 -9.97
C VAL A 110 13.70 3.91 -10.37
N ASN A 111 14.79 4.53 -9.93
CA ASN A 111 16.15 4.11 -10.27
C ASN A 111 16.44 2.67 -9.82
N THR A 112 16.14 2.33 -8.56
CA THR A 112 16.36 0.99 -8.03
C THR A 112 15.49 -0.06 -8.74
N LYS A 113 14.25 0.30 -9.11
CA LYS A 113 13.38 -0.55 -9.93
C LYS A 113 13.95 -0.74 -11.34
N GLU A 114 14.46 0.30 -11.99
CA GLU A 114 15.07 0.18 -13.32
C GLU A 114 16.36 -0.65 -13.30
N GLU A 115 17.17 -0.57 -12.25
CA GLU A 115 18.31 -1.48 -12.06
C GLU A 115 17.85 -2.94 -11.94
N GLY A 116 16.75 -3.19 -11.21
CA GLY A 116 16.09 -4.50 -11.18
C GLY A 116 15.62 -4.95 -12.58
N ASN A 117 15.05 -4.04 -13.36
CA ASN A 117 14.62 -4.32 -14.74
C ASN A 117 15.82 -4.68 -15.64
N ALA A 118 16.95 -4.01 -15.48
CA ALA A 118 18.17 -4.29 -16.23
C ALA A 118 18.71 -5.70 -15.91
N LEU A 119 18.75 -6.06 -14.62
CA LEU A 119 19.14 -7.40 -14.17
C LEU A 119 18.17 -8.48 -14.67
N PHE A 120 16.87 -8.19 -14.64
CA PHE A 120 15.84 -9.10 -15.16
C PHE A 120 16.02 -9.37 -16.65
N LYS A 121 16.26 -8.31 -17.46
CA LYS A 121 16.55 -8.45 -18.90
C LYS A 121 17.85 -9.22 -19.15
N GLY A 122 18.82 -9.13 -18.24
CA GLY A 122 20.07 -9.90 -18.28
C GLY A 122 19.94 -11.35 -17.81
N GLY A 123 18.74 -11.83 -17.44
CA GLY A 123 18.52 -13.19 -16.94
C GLY A 123 18.99 -13.44 -15.50
N LEU A 124 19.45 -12.40 -14.79
CA LEU A 124 19.93 -12.49 -13.41
C LEU A 124 18.77 -12.27 -12.44
N TYR A 125 17.83 -13.22 -12.42
CA TYR A 125 16.55 -13.08 -11.71
C TYR A 125 16.70 -12.96 -10.19
N ASP A 126 17.59 -13.71 -9.55
CA ASP A 126 17.83 -13.62 -8.10
C ASP A 126 18.29 -12.22 -7.68
N LYS A 127 19.22 -11.64 -8.44
CA LYS A 127 19.70 -10.27 -8.20
C LYS A 127 18.61 -9.23 -8.49
N ALA A 128 17.78 -9.47 -9.51
CA ALA A 128 16.62 -8.62 -9.80
C ALA A 128 15.62 -8.62 -8.62
N ILE A 129 15.34 -9.78 -8.02
CA ILE A 129 14.46 -9.90 -6.84
C ILE A 129 15.01 -9.08 -5.66
N GLN A 130 16.32 -9.14 -5.41
CA GLN A 130 16.96 -8.35 -4.36
C GLN A 130 16.78 -6.84 -4.62
N ARG A 131 17.01 -6.40 -5.87
CA ARG A 131 16.80 -5.00 -6.25
C ARG A 131 15.35 -4.55 -6.15
N TYR A 132 14.38 -5.35 -6.60
CA TYR A 132 12.97 -5.02 -6.43
C TYR A 132 12.56 -4.98 -4.96
N THR A 133 13.09 -5.87 -4.12
CA THR A 133 12.84 -5.84 -2.67
C THR A 133 13.40 -4.57 -2.05
N MET A 134 14.58 -4.13 -2.47
CA MET A 134 15.14 -2.84 -2.05
C MET A 134 14.25 -1.68 -2.51
N ALA A 135 13.78 -1.67 -3.75
CA ALA A 135 12.86 -0.64 -4.26
C ALA A 135 11.54 -0.60 -3.47
N ALA A 136 10.98 -1.77 -3.10
CA ALA A 136 9.76 -1.87 -2.29
C ALA A 136 9.98 -1.34 -0.86
N ASN A 137 11.15 -1.59 -0.28
CA ASN A 137 11.53 -1.04 1.03
C ASN A 137 11.65 0.48 0.98
N ILE A 138 12.26 1.04 -0.07
CA ILE A 138 12.36 2.49 -0.26
C ILE A 138 10.96 3.10 -0.42
N ALA A 139 10.09 2.50 -1.24
CA ALA A 139 8.71 2.97 -1.40
C ALA A 139 7.95 2.96 -0.05
N SER A 140 8.15 1.93 0.78
CA SER A 140 7.50 1.78 2.08
C SER A 140 7.97 2.77 3.15
N GLN A 141 9.06 3.51 2.89
CA GLN A 141 9.56 4.59 3.75
C GLN A 141 8.84 5.93 3.50
N ARG A 142 7.90 5.97 2.55
CA ARG A 142 7.08 7.18 2.32
C ARG A 142 6.41 7.63 3.61
N PRO A 143 6.50 8.93 3.94
CA PRO A 143 5.90 9.44 5.15
C PRO A 143 4.37 9.42 5.04
N PRO A 144 3.67 9.26 6.18
CA PRO A 144 2.21 9.06 6.19
C PRO A 144 1.40 10.28 5.74
N TRP A 145 2.01 11.46 5.65
CA TRP A 145 1.35 12.68 5.15
C TRP A 145 1.40 12.83 3.63
N GLU A 146 2.24 12.08 2.92
CA GLU A 146 2.22 12.06 1.46
C GLU A 146 0.97 11.35 0.93
N HIS A 147 0.57 11.69 -0.29
CA HIS A 147 -0.62 11.11 -0.91
C HIS A 147 -0.49 9.58 -1.05
N GLN A 148 -1.37 8.83 -0.38
CA GLN A 148 -1.32 7.36 -0.33
C GLN A 148 -1.35 6.69 -1.72
N ILE A 149 -1.96 7.33 -2.71
CA ILE A 149 -1.96 6.85 -4.10
C ILE A 149 -0.53 6.65 -4.62
N LEU A 150 0.39 7.56 -4.33
CA LEU A 150 1.78 7.48 -4.81
C LEU A 150 2.48 6.22 -4.28
N LEU A 151 2.35 5.97 -2.98
CA LEU A 151 2.86 4.73 -2.35
C LEU A 151 2.25 3.49 -3.03
N ARG A 152 0.93 3.46 -3.19
CA ARG A 152 0.24 2.30 -3.77
C ARG A 152 0.67 2.05 -5.22
N GLU A 153 0.81 3.10 -6.02
CA GLU A 153 1.20 2.98 -7.41
C GLU A 153 2.61 2.46 -7.59
N GLU A 154 3.57 3.09 -6.89
CA GLU A 154 4.96 2.68 -6.96
C GLU A 154 5.17 1.27 -6.42
N LEU A 155 4.64 0.97 -5.22
CA LEU A 155 4.80 -0.35 -4.61
C LEU A 155 4.16 -1.45 -5.48
N ALA A 156 2.97 -1.20 -6.03
CA ALA A 156 2.33 -2.16 -6.94
C ALA A 156 3.18 -2.44 -8.18
N THR A 157 3.79 -1.41 -8.80
CA THR A 157 4.64 -1.62 -9.98
C THR A 157 5.88 -2.44 -9.66
N VAL A 158 6.54 -2.16 -8.53
CA VAL A 158 7.72 -2.90 -8.07
C VAL A 158 7.38 -4.35 -7.75
N LEU A 159 6.30 -4.59 -6.98
CA LEU A 159 5.87 -5.94 -6.61
C LEU A 159 5.42 -6.75 -7.82
N SER A 160 4.75 -6.14 -8.80
CA SER A 160 4.40 -6.82 -10.06
C SER A 160 5.64 -7.27 -10.85
N ASN A 161 6.74 -6.51 -10.80
CA ASN A 161 7.99 -6.90 -11.44
C ASN A 161 8.75 -7.96 -10.63
N ARG A 162 8.70 -7.89 -9.29
CA ARG A 162 9.25 -8.94 -8.42
C ARG A 162 8.51 -10.26 -8.58
N ALA A 163 7.17 -10.23 -8.67
CA ALA A 163 6.35 -11.39 -9.00
C ALA A 163 6.75 -12.03 -10.33
N ALA A 164 7.12 -11.21 -11.33
CA ALA A 164 7.64 -11.70 -12.61
C ALA A 164 8.96 -12.45 -12.42
N ALA A 165 9.90 -11.88 -11.67
CA ALA A 165 11.20 -12.51 -11.39
C ALA A 165 11.05 -13.82 -10.61
N PHE A 166 10.11 -13.88 -9.66
CA PHE A 166 9.77 -15.12 -8.95
C PHE A 166 9.24 -16.22 -9.89
N LEU A 167 8.44 -15.87 -10.91
CA LEU A 167 8.00 -16.85 -11.92
C LEU A 167 9.17 -17.46 -12.70
N GLU A 168 10.18 -16.64 -13.03
CA GLU A 168 11.31 -17.09 -13.83
C GLU A 168 12.23 -18.04 -13.05
N ILE A 169 12.35 -17.88 -11.73
CA ILE A 169 13.13 -18.81 -10.87
C ILE A 169 12.33 -20.02 -10.38
N GLY A 170 11.05 -20.11 -10.71
CA GLY A 170 10.19 -21.23 -10.30
C GLY A 170 9.54 -21.08 -8.92
N ASP A 171 9.72 -19.94 -8.23
CA ASP A 171 9.05 -19.67 -6.96
C ASP A 171 7.64 -19.11 -7.17
N TYR A 172 6.71 -20.02 -7.49
CA TYR A 172 5.34 -19.65 -7.83
C TYR A 172 4.53 -19.18 -6.62
N ILE A 173 4.90 -19.59 -5.41
CA ILE A 173 4.21 -19.18 -4.17
C ILE A 173 4.51 -17.72 -3.89
N SER A 174 5.79 -17.33 -3.86
CA SER A 174 6.17 -15.92 -3.66
C SER A 174 5.62 -15.02 -4.77
N SER A 175 5.58 -15.51 -6.02
CA SER A 175 4.94 -14.80 -7.13
C SER A 175 3.44 -14.57 -6.90
N LEU A 176 2.71 -15.59 -6.43
CA LEU A 176 1.28 -15.47 -6.13
C LEU A 176 1.04 -14.46 -4.99
N VAL A 177 1.83 -14.52 -3.92
CA VAL A 177 1.73 -13.59 -2.79
C VAL A 177 1.93 -12.16 -3.27
N ASP A 178 2.98 -11.88 -4.05
CA ASP A 178 3.21 -10.55 -4.60
C ASP A 178 2.06 -10.09 -5.51
N ALA A 179 1.52 -10.99 -6.35
CA ALA A 179 0.40 -10.67 -7.22
C ALA A 179 -0.88 -10.32 -6.44
N GLU A 180 -1.16 -11.00 -5.33
CA GLU A 180 -2.29 -10.67 -4.46
C GLU A 180 -2.13 -9.32 -3.77
N VAL A 181 -0.93 -9.02 -3.28
CA VAL A 181 -0.62 -7.69 -2.72
C VAL A 181 -0.80 -6.61 -3.78
N VAL A 182 -0.38 -6.84 -5.03
CA VAL A 182 -0.59 -5.90 -6.15
C VAL A 182 -2.09 -5.62 -6.36
N ILE A 183 -2.94 -6.65 -6.34
CA ILE A 183 -4.40 -6.51 -6.47
C ILE A 183 -4.98 -5.73 -5.29
N GLN A 184 -4.49 -5.95 -4.06
CA GLN A 184 -4.92 -5.20 -2.89
C GLN A 184 -4.54 -3.71 -2.98
N LEU A 185 -3.35 -3.41 -3.51
CA LEU A 185 -2.87 -2.05 -3.69
C LEU A 185 -3.60 -1.32 -4.83
N ARG A 186 -3.80 -2.00 -5.97
CA ARG A 186 -4.41 -1.45 -7.20
C ARG A 186 -5.41 -2.44 -7.81
N ARG A 187 -6.61 -2.48 -7.23
CA ARG A 187 -7.68 -3.42 -7.64
C ARG A 187 -8.08 -3.29 -9.11
N ASN A 188 -8.01 -2.10 -9.69
CA ASN A 188 -8.37 -1.84 -11.09
C ASN A 188 -7.23 -2.11 -12.09
N TRP A 189 -6.05 -2.54 -11.62
CA TRP A 189 -4.90 -2.73 -12.49
C TRP A 189 -4.79 -4.19 -12.96
N SER A 190 -5.05 -4.40 -14.26
CA SER A 190 -5.07 -5.70 -14.94
C SER A 190 -3.77 -6.52 -14.75
N LYS A 191 -2.61 -5.85 -14.60
CA LYS A 191 -1.31 -6.52 -14.40
C LYS A 191 -1.26 -7.42 -13.16
N GLY A 192 -1.95 -7.05 -12.08
CA GLY A 192 -2.01 -7.88 -10.87
C GLY A 192 -2.68 -9.23 -11.11
N TYR A 193 -3.84 -9.20 -11.78
CA TYR A 193 -4.58 -10.42 -12.15
C TYR A 193 -3.80 -11.29 -13.14
N PHE A 194 -3.11 -10.67 -14.09
CA PHE A 194 -2.23 -11.36 -15.02
C PHE A 194 -1.11 -12.13 -14.29
N ARG A 195 -0.42 -11.50 -13.33
CA ARG A 195 0.62 -12.16 -12.54
C ARG A 195 0.05 -13.32 -11.71
N LYS A 196 -1.09 -13.09 -11.04
CA LYS A 196 -1.79 -14.12 -10.24
C LYS A 196 -2.15 -15.33 -11.08
N ALA A 197 -2.74 -15.12 -12.26
CA ALA A 197 -3.10 -16.20 -13.17
C ALA A 197 -1.88 -17.00 -13.65
N LYS A 198 -0.78 -16.32 -14.04
CA LYS A 198 0.45 -17.03 -14.45
C LYS A 198 1.04 -17.88 -13.32
N ALA A 199 1.05 -17.38 -12.09
CA ALA A 199 1.51 -18.14 -10.92
C ALA A 199 0.61 -19.37 -10.66
N LEU A 200 -0.71 -19.18 -10.68
CA LEU A 200 -1.68 -20.27 -10.49
C LEU A 200 -1.58 -21.36 -11.56
N LEU A 201 -1.37 -20.98 -12.83
CA LEU A 201 -1.16 -21.94 -13.91
C LEU A 201 0.12 -22.77 -13.72
N LYS A 202 1.20 -22.16 -13.21
CA LYS A 202 2.44 -22.87 -12.89
C LYS A 202 2.29 -23.81 -11.69
N MET A 203 1.29 -23.59 -10.83
CA MET A 203 0.94 -24.46 -9.71
C MET A 203 -0.18 -25.47 -10.05
N ASP A 204 -0.48 -25.70 -11.33
CA ASP A 204 -1.57 -26.56 -11.80
C ASP A 204 -2.96 -26.24 -11.21
N ARG A 205 -3.24 -24.95 -10.98
CA ARG A 205 -4.54 -24.43 -10.49
C ARG A 205 -5.27 -23.61 -11.57
N PRO A 206 -5.65 -24.22 -12.72
CA PRO A 206 -6.21 -23.50 -13.87
C PRO A 206 -7.59 -22.90 -13.61
N LYS A 207 -8.42 -23.49 -12.73
CA LYS A 207 -9.76 -22.97 -12.40
C LYS A 207 -9.68 -21.62 -11.70
N GLU A 208 -8.84 -21.52 -10.67
CA GLU A 208 -8.60 -20.27 -9.96
C GLU A 208 -7.90 -19.21 -10.83
N ALA A 209 -7.02 -19.66 -11.73
CA ALA A 209 -6.40 -18.76 -12.71
C ALA A 209 -7.46 -18.14 -13.63
N ARG A 210 -8.45 -18.93 -14.09
CA ARG A 210 -9.58 -18.46 -14.89
C ARG A 210 -10.38 -17.38 -14.16
N GLU A 211 -10.76 -17.65 -12.91
CA GLU A 211 -11.51 -16.70 -12.06
C GLU A 211 -10.75 -15.38 -11.87
N ALA A 212 -9.44 -15.46 -11.60
CA ALA A 212 -8.61 -14.26 -11.46
C ALA A 212 -8.60 -13.41 -12.73
N ILE A 213 -8.49 -14.03 -13.91
CA ILE A 213 -8.53 -13.32 -15.20
C ILE A 213 -9.91 -12.72 -15.47
N GLN A 214 -10.99 -13.44 -15.17
CA GLN A 214 -12.36 -12.94 -15.33
C GLN A 214 -12.61 -11.69 -14.48
N VAL A 215 -12.14 -11.69 -13.22
CA VAL A 215 -12.21 -10.50 -12.37
C VAL A 215 -11.36 -9.36 -12.95
N GLY A 216 -10.17 -9.64 -13.47
CA GLY A 216 -9.35 -8.64 -14.14
C GLY A 216 -10.03 -8.01 -15.37
N LEU A 217 -10.66 -8.83 -16.21
CA LEU A 217 -11.42 -8.38 -17.39
C LEU A 217 -12.68 -7.60 -17.00
N ALA A 218 -13.27 -7.81 -15.83
CA ALA A 218 -14.36 -6.98 -15.36
C ALA A 218 -13.93 -5.52 -15.09
N PHE A 219 -12.65 -5.28 -14.77
CA PHE A 219 -12.08 -3.93 -14.63
C PHE A 219 -11.53 -3.36 -15.94
N ASP A 220 -10.99 -4.22 -16.80
CA ASP A 220 -10.33 -3.83 -18.05
C ASP A 220 -10.74 -4.80 -19.19
N PRO A 221 -11.97 -4.67 -19.74
CA PRO A 221 -12.52 -5.63 -20.70
C PRO A 221 -11.76 -5.72 -22.02
N ASP A 222 -11.13 -4.62 -22.44
CA ASP A 222 -10.40 -4.50 -23.72
C ASP A 222 -8.95 -5.02 -23.64
N ASN A 223 -8.55 -5.58 -22.49
CA ASN A 223 -7.20 -6.06 -22.27
C ASN A 223 -6.91 -7.35 -23.05
N LYS A 224 -6.26 -7.20 -24.21
CA LYS A 224 -5.87 -8.32 -25.08
C LYS A 224 -5.02 -9.37 -24.37
N GLU A 225 -4.07 -8.95 -23.52
CA GLU A 225 -3.18 -9.86 -22.78
C GLU A 225 -3.97 -10.78 -21.82
N LEU A 226 -5.01 -10.26 -21.16
CA LEU A 226 -5.92 -11.06 -20.33
C LEU A 226 -6.85 -11.96 -21.15
N GLN A 227 -7.42 -11.45 -22.24
CA GLN A 227 -8.30 -12.22 -23.14
C GLN A 227 -7.58 -13.44 -23.73
N GLU A 228 -6.34 -13.27 -24.19
CA GLU A 228 -5.50 -14.35 -24.73
C GLU A 228 -5.21 -15.43 -23.68
N ILE A 229 -4.89 -15.02 -22.44
CA ILE A 229 -4.70 -15.98 -21.36
C ILE A 229 -6.00 -16.71 -21.04
N LEU A 230 -7.14 -16.01 -20.96
CA LEU A 230 -8.43 -16.66 -20.69
C LEU A 230 -8.74 -17.73 -21.72
N ALA A 231 -8.60 -17.42 -23.01
CA ALA A 231 -8.81 -18.38 -24.10
C ALA A 231 -7.89 -19.61 -23.98
N ARG A 232 -6.62 -19.39 -23.61
CA ARG A 232 -5.66 -20.48 -23.38
C ARG A 232 -6.04 -21.37 -22.20
N ILE A 233 -6.52 -20.77 -21.10
CA ILE A 233 -6.97 -21.49 -19.90
C ILE A 233 -8.23 -22.31 -20.23
N ASP A 234 -9.19 -21.71 -20.92
CA ASP A 234 -10.45 -22.36 -21.27
C ASP A 234 -10.22 -23.57 -22.19
N HIS A 235 -9.35 -23.41 -23.19
CA HIS A 235 -8.95 -24.54 -24.05
C HIS A 235 -8.22 -25.65 -23.27
N PHE A 236 -7.38 -25.30 -22.30
CA PHE A 236 -6.69 -26.28 -21.45
C PHE A 236 -7.68 -27.05 -20.55
N LEU A 237 -8.65 -26.37 -19.96
CA LEU A 237 -9.68 -26.97 -19.11
C LEU A 237 -10.57 -27.93 -19.93
N ALA A 238 -11.05 -27.50 -21.10
CA ALA A 238 -11.87 -28.34 -21.98
C ALA A 238 -11.16 -29.65 -22.37
N ARG A 239 -9.85 -29.60 -22.65
CA ARG A 239 -9.04 -30.79 -22.94
C ARG A 239 -8.89 -31.74 -21.74
N ARG A 240 -8.78 -31.21 -20.51
CA ARG A 240 -8.72 -32.05 -19.28
C ARG A 240 -10.05 -32.74 -19.01
N GLU A 241 -11.16 -32.05 -19.25
CA GLU A 241 -12.51 -32.61 -19.07
C GLU A 241 -12.79 -33.74 -20.07
N GLN A 242 -12.41 -33.58 -21.34
CA GLN A 242 -12.54 -34.64 -22.36
C GLN A 242 -11.71 -35.88 -22.02
N GLY A 243 -10.47 -35.69 -21.54
CA GLY A 243 -9.62 -36.80 -21.11
C GLY A 243 -10.19 -37.56 -19.90
N HIS A 244 -10.82 -36.85 -18.96
CA HIS A 244 -11.47 -37.47 -17.81
C HIS A 244 -12.68 -38.34 -18.22
N GLN A 245 -13.54 -37.82 -19.09
CA GLN A 245 -14.73 -38.54 -19.60
C GLN A 245 -14.34 -39.80 -20.39
N SER A 246 -13.29 -39.73 -21.21
CA SER A 246 -12.82 -40.91 -21.96
C SER A 246 -12.26 -42.02 -21.06
N ASN A 247 -11.70 -41.67 -19.90
CA ASN A 247 -11.10 -42.63 -18.98
C ASN A 247 -12.14 -43.31 -18.07
N GLU A 248 -13.21 -42.58 -17.71
CA GLU A 248 -14.38 -43.14 -17.02
C GLU A 248 -15.14 -44.15 -17.90
N MET A 249 -15.33 -43.86 -19.18
CA MET A 249 -16.01 -44.77 -20.11
C MET A 249 -15.19 -46.04 -20.46
N ALA A 250 -13.88 -46.05 -20.17
CA ALA A 250 -12.98 -47.17 -20.49
C ALA A 250 -12.76 -48.16 -19.33
N SER A 251 -13.34 -47.91 -18.14
CA SER A 251 -13.27 -48.85 -17.01
C SER A 251 -14.44 -49.84 -17.07
N PRO A 252 -14.22 -51.14 -17.35
CA PRO A 252 -15.30 -52.12 -17.39
C PRO A 252 -15.78 -52.50 -15.98
N ASP A 253 -17.10 -52.63 -15.82
CA ASP A 253 -17.79 -53.07 -14.61
C ASP A 253 -17.21 -54.37 -14.01
N PRO A 254 -16.86 -54.43 -12.72
CA PRO A 254 -16.52 -55.68 -12.04
C PRO A 254 -17.81 -56.37 -11.55
N GLN A 255 -18.68 -56.80 -12.46
CA GLN A 255 -19.80 -57.70 -12.13
C GLN A 255 -19.95 -58.78 -13.20
N SER A 256 -19.08 -59.79 -13.11
CA SER A 256 -19.38 -61.11 -13.69
C SER A 256 -19.80 -62.04 -12.55
N PRO A 257 -20.98 -62.72 -12.66
CA PRO A 257 -21.45 -63.61 -11.60
C PRO A 257 -20.58 -64.88 -11.55
N ILE A 258 -20.14 -65.22 -10.33
CA ILE A 258 -19.37 -66.44 -10.04
C ILE A 258 -20.28 -67.66 -10.30
N PRO A 259 -19.85 -68.65 -11.10
CA PRO A 259 -20.65 -69.85 -11.33
C PRO A 259 -20.68 -70.74 -10.08
N PRO A 260 -21.78 -71.48 -9.84
CA PRO A 260 -21.92 -72.31 -8.65
C PRO A 260 -21.00 -73.54 -8.74
N ALA A 261 -20.33 -73.83 -7.64
CA ALA A 261 -19.47 -74.99 -7.49
C ALA A 261 -20.31 -76.28 -7.41
N SER A 262 -19.96 -77.26 -8.25
CA SER A 262 -20.48 -78.64 -8.24
C SER A 262 -19.86 -79.48 -7.13
#